data_AF-A0A0H5BKJ9-F1
#
_entry.id   AF-A0A0H5BKJ9-F1
#
_cell.length_a   1.000
_cell.length_b   1.000
_cell.length_c   1.000
_cell.angle_alpha   90.00
_cell.angle_beta   90.00
_cell.angle_gamma   90.00
#
_symmetry.space_group_name_H-M   'P 1'
#
loop_
_entity.id
_entity.type
_entity.pdbx_description
1 polymer ?
#
loop_
_entity_poly.entity_id
_entity_poly.type
_entity_poly.pdbx_seq_one_letter_code
_entity_poly.pdbx_strand_id
1 'polypeptide(L)'
;MAVANGWPDEKSTDQWDNLRKQARKLESELDDKLVAYRKIASGPEDSKDGTEACIKDLLKSLQHVNTQMQAWVSNGGSHVLSHTLARHKDILHELTQEFARINTRAKANLEHAKLLETFGRSNKKKDPENGQNGDSSEQALLRESANISRTSGQLDSVIGQVRATLSDLNIQRSVFGDANSKLGLIQSSLPTVNSILASIRRKKSLDNIILAIVTFVCTIFILMYWISK
;
A
#
# COMPACT_ATOMS: atom_id res chain seq x y z
N MET A 1 17.41 27.22 28.58
CA MET A 1 16.82 26.30 27.58
C MET A 1 16.44 27.13 26.37
N ALA A 2 17.39 27.36 25.47
CA ALA A 2 17.17 28.14 24.25
C ALA A 2 16.77 27.20 23.12
N VAL A 3 15.56 27.39 22.58
CA VAL A 3 15.08 26.77 21.35
C VAL A 3 15.88 27.38 20.19
N ALA A 4 16.83 26.62 19.66
CA ALA A 4 17.59 26.97 18.48
C ALA A 4 16.69 26.84 17.24
N ASN A 5 15.94 27.90 16.92
CA ASN A 5 15.33 28.10 15.61
C ASN A 5 16.42 28.59 14.65
N GLY A 6 17.32 27.69 14.25
CA GLY A 6 18.20 27.89 13.10
C GLY A 6 17.51 27.39 11.85
N TRP A 7 17.40 28.23 10.83
CA TRP A 7 17.12 27.80 9.45
C TRP A 7 18.02 26.60 9.11
N PRO A 8 17.53 25.51 8.50
CA PRO A 8 18.41 24.43 8.05
C PRO A 8 19.48 25.01 7.12
N ASP A 9 20.76 24.72 7.40
CA ASP A 9 21.90 25.11 6.56
C ASP A 9 21.60 24.79 5.08
N GLU A 10 21.80 25.75 4.17
CA GLU A 10 21.52 25.60 2.73
C GLU A 10 22.20 24.36 2.12
N LYS A 11 23.38 23.99 2.63
CA LYS A 11 24.10 22.77 2.25
C LYS A 11 23.38 21.47 2.64
N SER A 12 22.65 21.47 3.75
CA SER A 12 21.87 20.33 4.23
C SER A 12 20.66 20.07 3.32
N THR A 13 20.00 21.14 2.88
CA THR A 13 18.90 21.06 1.90
C THR A 13 19.36 20.58 0.53
N ASP A 14 20.51 21.05 0.05
CA ASP A 14 21.08 20.60 -1.23
C ASP A 14 21.43 19.10 -1.23
N GLN A 15 21.99 18.61 -0.12
CA GLN A 15 22.35 17.20 0.01
C GLN A 15 21.12 16.30 0.02
N TRP A 16 20.05 16.69 0.71
CA TRP A 16 18.78 15.99 0.69
C TRP A 16 18.13 15.96 -0.69
N ASP A 17 18.12 17.09 -1.40
CA ASP A 17 17.56 17.16 -2.74
C ASP A 17 18.38 16.36 -3.76
N ASN A 18 19.70 16.27 -3.57
CA ASN A 18 20.54 15.38 -4.37
C ASN A 18 20.20 13.90 -4.15
N LEU A 19 19.99 13.47 -2.90
CA LEU A 19 19.53 12.10 -2.61
C LEU A 19 18.19 11.81 -3.26
N ARG A 20 17.24 12.76 -3.22
CA ARG A 20 15.92 12.61 -3.84
C ARG A 20 16.00 12.48 -5.36
N LYS A 21 16.83 13.29 -6.01
CA LYS A 21 17.08 13.19 -7.46
C LYS A 21 17.70 11.84 -7.80
N GLN A 22 18.64 11.36 -6.99
CA GLN A 22 19.27 10.06 -7.19
C GLN A 22 18.26 8.91 -7.03
N ALA A 23 17.42 8.94 -5.99
CA ALA A 23 16.37 7.94 -5.79
C ALA A 23 15.40 7.90 -6.98
N ARG A 24 14.90 9.05 -7.43
CA ARG A 24 14.00 9.12 -8.60
C ARG A 24 14.63 8.58 -9.88
N LYS A 25 15.93 8.85 -10.09
CA LYS A 25 16.67 8.33 -11.24
C LYS A 25 16.76 6.81 -11.19
N LEU A 26 17.12 6.26 -10.03
CA LEU A 26 17.21 4.81 -9.81
C LEU A 26 15.83 4.13 -9.93
N GLU A 27 14.77 4.77 -9.43
CA GLU A 27 13.39 4.29 -9.57
C GLU A 27 12.98 4.20 -11.04
N SER A 28 13.22 5.26 -11.82
CA SER A 28 12.90 5.28 -13.26
C SER A 28 13.70 4.22 -14.04
N GLU A 29 15.01 4.12 -13.77
CA GLU A 29 15.85 3.12 -14.43
C GLU A 29 15.41 1.69 -14.08
N LEU A 30 15.01 1.46 -12.83
CA LEU A 30 14.52 0.17 -12.37
C LEU A 30 13.19 -0.20 -13.03
N ASP A 31 12.26 0.75 -13.18
CA ASP A 31 10.98 0.54 -13.86
C ASP A 31 11.19 0.14 -15.34
N ASP A 32 12.05 0.88 -16.07
CA ASP A 32 12.40 0.57 -17.46
C ASP A 32 13.01 -0.84 -17.59
N LYS A 33 13.90 -1.21 -16.67
CA LYS A 33 14.53 -2.53 -16.64
C LYS A 33 13.53 -3.63 -16.29
N LEU A 34 12.57 -3.39 -15.39
CA LEU A 34 11.52 -4.35 -15.06
C LEU A 34 10.58 -4.60 -16.24
N VAL A 35 10.22 -3.56 -16.99
CA VAL A 35 9.44 -3.70 -18.22
C VAL A 35 10.20 -4.51 -19.27
N ALA A 36 11.50 -4.23 -19.45
CA ALA A 36 12.35 -5.02 -20.35
C ALA A 36 12.46 -6.48 -19.88
N TYR A 37 12.70 -6.70 -18.59
CA TYR A 37 12.81 -8.02 -17.98
C TYR A 37 11.52 -8.83 -18.15
N ARG A 38 10.36 -8.21 -17.98
CA ARG A 38 9.06 -8.85 -18.21
C ARG A 38 8.91 -9.40 -19.63
N LYS A 39 9.43 -8.69 -20.65
CA LYS A 39 9.37 -9.14 -22.05
C LYS A 39 10.25 -10.37 -22.29
N ILE A 40 11.45 -10.39 -21.71
CA ILE A 40 12.41 -11.49 -21.88
C ILE A 40 12.22 -12.63 -20.88
N ALA A 41 11.47 -12.44 -19.81
CA ALA A 41 11.21 -13.42 -18.76
C ALA A 41 10.60 -14.73 -19.29
N SER A 42 9.88 -14.67 -20.42
CA SER A 42 9.34 -15.85 -21.11
C SER A 42 10.27 -16.44 -22.19
N GLY A 43 11.41 -15.78 -22.47
CA GLY A 43 12.40 -16.18 -23.47
C GLY A 43 13.47 -17.15 -22.93
N PRO A 44 14.56 -17.40 -23.69
CA PRO A 44 15.67 -18.27 -23.28
C PRO A 44 16.44 -17.74 -22.06
N GLU A 45 16.97 -18.64 -21.23
CA GLU A 45 17.63 -18.37 -19.93
C GLU A 45 18.87 -17.47 -20.02
N ASP A 46 19.70 -17.63 -21.06
CA ASP A 46 21.01 -16.94 -21.15
C ASP A 46 20.90 -15.40 -21.14
N SER A 47 19.80 -14.85 -21.63
CA SER A 47 19.56 -13.40 -21.62
C SER A 47 18.94 -12.89 -20.31
N LYS A 48 18.45 -13.78 -19.44
CA LYS A 48 17.77 -13.40 -18.19
C LYS A 48 18.75 -13.10 -17.08
N ASP A 49 19.79 -13.92 -16.93
CA ASP A 49 20.71 -13.86 -15.78
C ASP A 49 21.43 -12.50 -15.69
N GLY A 50 21.90 -11.96 -16.83
CA GLY A 50 22.54 -10.64 -16.87
C GLY A 50 21.59 -9.48 -16.51
N THR A 51 20.33 -9.54 -16.95
CA THR A 51 19.33 -8.52 -16.60
C THR A 51 18.83 -8.66 -15.17
N GLU A 52 18.73 -9.88 -14.66
CA GLU A 52 18.32 -10.18 -13.29
C GLU A 52 19.36 -9.64 -12.28
N ALA A 53 20.65 -9.88 -12.55
CA ALA A 53 21.75 -9.36 -11.76
C ALA A 53 21.75 -7.82 -11.73
N CYS A 54 21.60 -7.18 -12.89
CA CYS A 54 21.52 -5.72 -13.00
C CYS A 54 20.36 -5.13 -12.18
N ILE A 55 19.17 -5.75 -12.23
CA ILE A 55 18.00 -5.32 -11.46
C ILE A 55 18.23 -5.46 -9.95
N LYS A 56 18.84 -6.57 -9.52
CA LYS A 56 19.21 -6.78 -8.10
C LYS A 56 20.19 -5.72 -7.61
N ASP A 57 21.15 -5.32 -8.44
CA ASP A 57 22.14 -4.31 -8.06
C ASP A 57 21.54 -2.90 -8.02
N LEU A 58 20.63 -2.56 -8.94
CA LEU A 58 19.85 -1.32 -8.88
C LEU A 58 18.97 -1.26 -7.63
N LEU A 59 18.31 -2.36 -7.26
CA LEU A 59 17.52 -2.46 -6.02
C LEU A 59 18.38 -2.21 -4.77
N LYS A 60 19.58 -2.83 -4.70
CA LYS A 60 20.53 -2.59 -3.59
C LYS A 60 20.97 -1.12 -3.54
N SER A 61 21.24 -0.51 -4.69
CA SER A 61 21.62 0.90 -4.78
C SER A 61 20.50 1.82 -4.28
N LEU A 62 19.25 1.57 -4.69
CA LEU A 62 18.09 2.33 -4.20
C LEU A 62 17.86 2.13 -2.70
N GLN A 63 18.06 0.91 -2.18
CA GLN A 63 18.01 0.62 -0.74
C GLN A 63 19.09 1.40 0.02
N HIS A 64 20.29 1.50 -0.54
CA HIS A 64 21.37 2.28 0.05
C HIS A 64 21.02 3.76 0.14
N VAL A 65 20.50 4.35 -0.94
CA VAL A 65 20.02 5.75 -0.96
C VAL A 65 18.90 5.97 0.06
N ASN A 66 17.93 5.06 0.15
CA ASN A 66 16.86 5.12 1.16
C ASN A 66 17.39 5.04 2.60
N THR A 67 18.45 4.28 2.83
CA THR A 67 19.12 4.20 4.14
C THR A 67 19.81 5.52 4.49
N GLN A 68 20.48 6.15 3.50
CA GLN A 68 21.06 7.49 3.69
C GLN A 68 19.97 8.51 4.01
N MET A 69 18.88 8.55 3.25
CA MET A 69 17.74 9.42 3.53
C MET A 69 17.13 9.19 4.93
N GLN A 70 17.11 7.94 5.40
CA GLN A 70 16.64 7.62 6.75
C GLN A 70 17.54 8.19 7.85
N ALA A 71 18.86 8.17 7.67
CA ALA A 71 19.78 8.84 8.59
C ALA A 71 19.48 10.35 8.65
N TRP A 72 19.26 11.00 7.50
CA TRP A 72 18.88 12.41 7.44
C TRP A 72 17.58 12.74 8.18
N VAL A 73 16.53 11.92 8.00
CA VAL A 73 15.27 12.08 8.74
C VAL A 73 15.46 11.89 10.24
N SER A 74 16.28 10.92 10.65
CA SER A 74 16.53 10.60 12.07
C SER A 74 17.36 11.67 12.78
N ASN A 75 18.19 12.42 12.05
CA ASN A 75 19.03 13.50 12.58
C ASN A 75 18.30 14.84 12.79
N GLY A 76 16.96 14.86 12.78
CA GLY A 76 16.15 16.06 13.02
C GLY A 76 15.31 16.52 11.82
N GLY A 77 14.93 15.60 10.93
CA GLY A 77 14.13 15.92 9.76
C GLY A 77 12.70 16.38 10.11
N SER A 78 12.22 17.40 9.40
CA SER A 78 10.81 17.84 9.44
C SER A 78 9.86 16.72 8.98
N HIS A 79 8.61 16.75 9.45
CA HIS A 79 7.53 15.80 9.11
C HIS A 79 7.39 15.58 7.58
N VAL A 80 7.69 16.59 6.76
CA VAL A 80 7.65 16.52 5.30
C VAL A 80 8.74 15.60 4.74
N LEU A 81 9.94 15.61 5.32
CA LEU A 81 11.04 14.71 4.90
C LEU A 81 10.71 13.26 5.27
N SER A 82 10.12 13.04 6.46
CA SER A 82 9.65 11.72 6.90
C SER A 82 8.61 11.12 5.95
N HIS A 83 7.62 11.91 5.53
CA HIS A 83 6.62 11.46 4.56
C HIS A 83 7.23 11.17 3.19
N THR A 84 8.17 12.00 2.74
CA THR A 84 8.88 11.79 1.46
C THR A 84 9.71 10.51 1.48
N LEU A 85 10.41 10.24 2.59
CA LEU A 85 11.14 8.99 2.79
C LEU A 85 10.20 7.77 2.82
N ALA A 86 9.07 7.87 3.52
CA ALA A 86 8.08 6.80 3.55
C ALA A 86 7.65 6.42 2.13
N ARG A 87 7.37 7.41 1.28
CA ARG A 87 7.03 7.19 -0.13
C ARG A 87 8.15 6.48 -0.91
N HIS A 88 9.42 6.89 -0.75
CA HIS A 88 10.53 6.22 -1.43
C HIS A 88 10.75 4.79 -0.94
N LYS A 89 10.42 4.47 0.33
CA LYS A 89 10.42 3.11 0.84
C LYS A 89 9.29 2.26 0.26
N ASP A 90 8.10 2.84 0.13
CA ASP A 90 6.95 2.16 -0.48
C ASP A 90 7.23 1.82 -1.94
N ILE A 91 7.79 2.77 -2.71
CA ILE A 91 8.17 2.54 -4.11
C ILE A 91 9.22 1.43 -4.21
N LEU A 92 10.27 1.45 -3.37
CA LEU A 92 11.26 0.37 -3.35
C LEU A 92 10.62 -0.99 -3.08
N HIS A 93 9.68 -1.05 -2.11
CA HIS A 93 8.99 -2.27 -1.77
C HIS A 93 8.14 -2.78 -2.94
N GLU A 94 7.40 -1.89 -3.61
CA GLU A 94 6.59 -2.21 -4.78
C GLU A 94 7.44 -2.76 -5.94
N LEU A 95 8.55 -2.08 -6.28
CA LEU A 95 9.47 -2.52 -7.34
C LEU A 95 10.13 -3.87 -7.00
N THR A 96 10.49 -4.09 -5.74
CA THR A 96 11.03 -5.38 -5.27
C THR A 96 9.99 -6.49 -5.39
N GLN A 97 8.75 -6.21 -4.99
CA GLN A 97 7.64 -7.16 -5.07
C GLN A 97 7.30 -7.48 -6.52
N GLU A 98 7.32 -6.49 -7.40
CA GLU A 98 7.10 -6.67 -8.82
C GLU A 98 8.16 -7.58 -9.44
N PHE A 99 9.43 -7.32 -9.16
CA PHE A 99 10.54 -8.16 -9.60
C PHE A 99 10.34 -9.62 -9.17
N ALA A 100 10.00 -9.85 -7.89
CA ALA A 100 9.74 -11.19 -7.37
C ALA A 100 8.57 -11.86 -8.10
N ARG A 101 7.46 -11.14 -8.34
CA ARG A 101 6.31 -11.65 -9.10
C ARG A 101 6.68 -12.02 -10.54
N ILE A 102 7.49 -11.20 -11.22
CA ILE A 102 7.94 -11.50 -12.58
C ILE A 102 8.80 -12.77 -12.56
N ASN A 103 9.71 -12.92 -11.58
CA ASN A 103 10.56 -14.09 -11.48
C ASN A 103 9.77 -15.38 -11.21
N THR A 104 8.79 -15.35 -10.30
CA THR A 104 7.90 -16.49 -10.06
C THR A 104 7.15 -16.91 -11.33
N ARG A 105 6.65 -15.95 -12.11
CA ARG A 105 5.99 -16.23 -13.39
C ARG A 105 6.96 -16.80 -14.43
N ALA A 106 8.17 -16.25 -14.52
CA ALA A 106 9.22 -16.72 -15.42
C ALA A 106 9.57 -18.18 -15.14
N LYS A 107 9.75 -18.52 -13.86
CA LYS A 107 10.06 -19.88 -13.41
C LYS A 107 8.93 -20.86 -13.71
N ALA A 108 7.68 -20.50 -13.39
CA ALA A 108 6.52 -21.34 -13.69
C ALA A 108 6.38 -21.62 -15.19
N ASN A 109 6.59 -20.61 -16.05
CA ASN A 109 6.57 -20.79 -17.51
C ASN A 109 7.70 -21.70 -18.01
N LEU A 110 8.90 -21.58 -17.42
CA LEU A 110 10.04 -22.42 -17.77
C LEU A 110 9.82 -23.88 -17.34
N GLU A 111 9.25 -24.11 -16.15
CA GLU A 111 8.86 -25.45 -15.71
C GLU A 111 7.83 -26.05 -16.66
N HIS A 112 6.83 -25.27 -17.07
CA HIS A 112 5.83 -25.70 -18.06
C HIS A 112 6.47 -26.04 -19.42
N ALA A 113 7.41 -25.22 -19.91
CA ALA A 113 8.12 -25.48 -21.15
C ALA A 113 8.97 -26.77 -21.09
N LYS A 114 9.68 -27.00 -19.97
CA LYS A 114 10.46 -28.23 -19.74
C LYS A 114 9.59 -29.49 -19.69
N LEU A 115 8.40 -29.40 -19.09
CA LEU A 115 7.44 -30.50 -19.09
C LEU A 115 7.00 -30.82 -20.53
N LEU A 116 6.60 -29.81 -21.32
CA LEU A 116 6.22 -30.00 -22.72
C LEU A 116 7.35 -30.58 -23.58
N GLU A 117 8.60 -30.15 -23.37
CA GLU A 117 9.75 -30.73 -24.05
C GLU A 117 9.93 -32.21 -23.70
N THR A 118 9.75 -32.56 -22.43
CA THR A 118 9.86 -33.95 -21.94
C THR A 118 8.78 -34.84 -22.55
N PHE A 119 7.53 -34.36 -22.60
CA PHE A 119 6.43 -35.06 -23.28
C PHE A 119 6.65 -35.14 -24.80
N GLY A 120 7.09 -34.07 -25.44
CA GLY A 120 7.37 -34.03 -26.88
C GLY A 120 8.50 -34.98 -27.30
N ARG A 121 9.55 -35.11 -26.47
CA ARG A 121 10.64 -36.09 -26.67
C ARG A 121 10.20 -37.53 -26.42
N SER A 122 9.33 -37.75 -25.43
CA SER A 122 8.73 -39.08 -25.17
C SER A 122 7.87 -39.55 -26.35
N ASN A 123 7.07 -38.64 -26.92
CA ASN A 123 6.22 -38.95 -28.08
C ASN A 123 7.05 -39.23 -29.35
N LYS A 124 8.19 -38.54 -29.53
CA LYS A 124 9.06 -38.73 -30.70
C LYS A 124 9.90 -40.01 -30.68
N LYS A 125 10.04 -40.68 -29.52
CA LYS A 125 10.70 -41.99 -29.41
C LYS A 125 9.77 -43.18 -29.70
N LYS A 126 8.48 -42.93 -29.96
CA LYS A 126 7.45 -43.95 -30.09
C LYS A 126 6.84 -44.01 -31.51
N ASP A 127 7.66 -43.96 -32.55
CA ASP A 127 7.42 -44.67 -33.83
C ASP A 127 8.69 -44.53 -34.70
N PRO A 128 9.26 -45.65 -35.17
CA PRO A 128 8.72 -46.23 -36.40
C PRO A 128 8.44 -47.73 -36.23
N GLU A 129 7.33 -48.17 -36.82
CA GLU A 129 6.96 -49.56 -37.06
C GLU A 129 6.08 -50.17 -35.96
N ASN A 130 4.77 -49.97 -36.04
CA ASN A 130 3.83 -51.03 -36.44
C ASN A 130 2.38 -50.51 -36.39
N GLY A 131 1.62 -50.88 -37.41
CA GLY A 131 0.29 -50.36 -37.68
C GLY A 131 -0.80 -50.74 -36.69
N GLN A 132 -1.90 -49.99 -36.83
CA GLN A 132 -3.29 -50.36 -36.54
C GLN A 132 -3.59 -50.79 -35.10
N ASN A 133 -4.22 -49.88 -34.33
CA ASN A 133 -5.31 -50.11 -33.35
C ASN A 133 -5.34 -49.10 -32.17
N GLY A 134 -4.69 -47.92 -32.25
CA GLY A 134 -4.63 -46.93 -31.15
C GLY A 134 -5.60 -45.73 -31.21
N ASP A 135 -6.29 -45.51 -32.34
CA ASP A 135 -6.90 -44.23 -32.71
C ASP A 135 -8.02 -43.75 -31.77
N SER A 136 -8.76 -44.66 -31.11
CA SER A 136 -9.90 -44.29 -30.27
C SER A 136 -9.50 -43.70 -28.90
N SER A 137 -8.41 -44.19 -28.31
CA SER A 137 -7.93 -43.68 -27.01
C SER A 137 -7.20 -42.34 -27.17
N GLU A 138 -6.41 -42.18 -28.24
CA GLU A 138 -5.74 -40.92 -28.54
C GLU A 138 -6.73 -39.81 -28.93
N GLN A 139 -7.76 -40.13 -29.73
CA GLN A 139 -8.83 -39.17 -30.01
C GLN A 139 -9.63 -38.79 -28.76
N ALA A 140 -9.85 -39.72 -27.82
CA ALA A 140 -10.48 -39.42 -26.54
C ALA A 140 -9.61 -38.47 -25.68
N LEU A 141 -8.30 -38.69 -25.65
CA LEU A 141 -7.34 -37.83 -24.92
C LEU A 141 -7.18 -36.44 -25.54
N LEU A 142 -7.18 -36.35 -26.88
CA LEU A 142 -7.16 -35.05 -27.57
C LEU A 142 -8.46 -34.27 -27.33
N ARG A 143 -9.59 -34.97 -27.25
CA ARG A 143 -10.89 -34.37 -26.92
C ARG A 143 -10.95 -33.94 -25.45
N GLU A 144 -10.36 -34.71 -24.54
CA GLU A 144 -10.19 -34.33 -23.14
C GLU A 144 -9.26 -33.11 -23.00
N SER A 145 -8.15 -33.08 -23.73
CA SER A 145 -7.21 -31.95 -23.76
C SER A 145 -7.87 -30.66 -24.29
N ALA A 146 -8.68 -30.77 -25.34
CA ALA A 146 -9.48 -29.66 -25.84
C ALA A 146 -10.52 -29.20 -24.82
N ASN A 147 -11.08 -30.13 -24.04
CA ASN A 147 -12.02 -29.80 -22.96
C ASN A 147 -11.31 -29.13 -21.77
N ILE A 148 -10.14 -29.61 -21.37
CA ILE A 148 -9.28 -29.01 -20.32
C ILE A 148 -8.85 -27.60 -20.72
N SER A 149 -8.48 -27.39 -21.99
CA SER A 149 -8.11 -26.08 -22.51
C SER A 149 -9.27 -25.08 -22.43
N ARG A 150 -10.50 -25.54 -22.71
CA ARG A 150 -11.71 -24.72 -22.54
C ARG A 150 -12.00 -24.43 -21.06
N THR A 151 -11.83 -25.41 -20.18
CA THR A 151 -12.00 -25.24 -18.72
C THR A 151 -10.95 -24.29 -18.13
N SER A 152 -9.72 -24.31 -18.64
CA SER A 152 -8.64 -23.40 -18.23
C SER A 152 -8.98 -21.94 -18.55
N GLY A 153 -9.55 -21.65 -19.73
CA GLY A 153 -10.03 -20.32 -20.07
C GLY A 153 -11.19 -19.85 -19.18
N GLN A 154 -12.09 -20.75 -18.79
CA GLN A 154 -13.17 -20.44 -17.85
C GLN A 154 -12.63 -20.18 -16.42
N LEU A 155 -11.62 -20.92 -15.96
CA LEU A 155 -10.97 -20.69 -14.67
C LEU A 155 -10.25 -19.34 -14.60
N ASP A 156 -9.67 -18.85 -15.70
CA ASP A 156 -9.03 -17.53 -15.72
C ASP A 156 -10.05 -16.39 -15.55
N SER A 157 -11.26 -16.55 -16.11
CA SER A 157 -12.36 -15.60 -15.89
C SER A 157 -12.86 -15.59 -14.43
N VAL A 158 -12.89 -16.76 -13.79
CA VAL A 158 -13.24 -16.89 -12.36
C VAL A 158 -12.11 -16.34 -11.48
N ILE A 159 -10.84 -16.52 -11.85
CA ILE A 159 -9.69 -15.91 -11.18
C ILE A 159 -9.73 -14.37 -11.30
N GLY A 160 -10.15 -13.85 -12.46
CA GLY A 160 -10.39 -12.43 -12.66
C GLY A 160 -11.47 -11.89 -11.71
N GLN A 161 -12.59 -12.61 -11.59
CA GLN A 161 -13.68 -12.26 -10.67
C GLN A 161 -13.26 -12.36 -9.19
N VAL A 162 -12.48 -13.37 -8.81
CA VAL A 162 -11.94 -13.52 -7.44
C VAL A 162 -10.95 -12.41 -7.12
N ARG A 163 -10.09 -12.00 -8.06
CA ARG A 163 -9.18 -10.86 -7.87
C ARG A 163 -9.91 -9.53 -7.73
N ALA A 164 -11.00 -9.33 -8.51
CA ALA A 164 -11.86 -8.17 -8.35
C ALA A 164 -12.50 -8.14 -6.95
N THR A 165 -13.03 -9.26 -6.47
CA THR A 165 -13.60 -9.38 -5.12
C THR A 165 -12.54 -9.22 -4.02
N LEU A 166 -11.32 -9.70 -4.20
CA LEU A 166 -10.22 -9.47 -3.25
C LEU A 166 -9.79 -8.00 -3.20
N SER A 167 -9.79 -7.32 -4.34
CA SER A 167 -9.55 -5.86 -4.40
C SER A 167 -10.65 -5.11 -3.67
N ASP A 168 -11.91 -5.50 -3.87
CA ASP A 168 -13.07 -4.89 -3.21
C ASP A 168 -13.08 -5.15 -1.70
N LEU A 169 -12.69 -6.36 -1.26
CA LEU A 169 -12.48 -6.69 0.15
C LEU A 169 -11.31 -5.93 0.78
N ASN A 170 -10.23 -5.67 0.03
CA ASN A 170 -9.11 -4.87 0.50
C ASN A 170 -9.49 -3.39 0.65
N ILE A 171 -10.28 -2.86 -0.28
CA ILE A 171 -10.88 -1.53 -0.18
C ILE A 171 -11.84 -1.48 1.02
N GLN A 172 -12.67 -2.51 1.24
CA GLN A 172 -13.51 -2.61 2.44
C GLN A 172 -12.69 -2.68 3.74
N ARG A 173 -11.55 -3.38 3.78
CA ARG A 173 -10.63 -3.40 4.94
C ARG A 173 -10.05 -2.01 5.22
N SER A 174 -9.73 -1.25 4.18
CA SER A 174 -9.32 0.16 4.30
C SER A 174 -10.45 1.04 4.84
N VAL A 175 -11.70 0.79 4.45
CA VAL A 175 -12.88 1.51 4.96
C VAL A 175 -13.16 1.17 6.44
N PHE A 176 -12.97 -0.08 6.88
CA PHE A 176 -13.04 -0.44 8.30
C PHE A 176 -11.92 0.19 9.14
N GLY A 177 -10.72 0.30 8.59
CA GLY A 177 -9.61 1.02 9.22
C GLY A 177 -9.91 2.52 9.37
N ASP A 178 -10.43 3.14 8.32
CA ASP A 178 -10.86 4.55 8.34
C ASP A 178 -12.05 4.75 9.30
N ALA A 179 -13.00 3.81 9.36
CA ALA A 179 -14.11 3.84 10.31
C ALA A 179 -13.64 3.74 11.76
N ASN A 180 -12.68 2.85 12.09
CA ASN A 180 -12.08 2.78 13.43
C ASN A 180 -11.29 4.05 13.77
N SER A 181 -10.63 4.67 12.77
CA SER A 181 -9.94 5.96 12.96
C SER A 181 -10.92 7.11 13.20
N LYS A 182 -12.07 7.12 12.50
CA LYS A 182 -13.17 8.07 12.73
C LYS A 182 -13.87 7.83 14.07
N LEU A 183 -14.03 6.58 14.50
CA LEU A 183 -14.59 6.22 15.81
C LEU A 183 -13.63 6.60 16.93
N GLY A 184 -12.31 6.44 16.74
CA GLY A 184 -11.26 6.95 17.63
C GLY A 184 -11.23 8.48 17.70
N LEU A 185 -11.44 9.16 16.56
CA LEU A 185 -11.57 10.62 16.51
C LEU A 185 -12.86 11.09 17.21
N ILE A 186 -13.98 10.39 17.02
CA ILE A 186 -15.25 10.67 17.73
C ILE A 186 -15.07 10.43 19.23
N GLN A 187 -14.42 9.34 19.64
CA GLN A 187 -14.09 9.04 21.05
C GLN A 187 -13.16 10.09 21.67
N SER A 188 -12.23 10.66 20.89
CA SER A 188 -11.37 11.78 21.31
C SER A 188 -12.09 13.14 21.33
N SER A 189 -13.22 13.28 20.62
CA SER A 189 -14.03 14.50 20.57
C SER A 189 -15.16 14.56 21.61
N LEU A 190 -15.55 13.43 22.20
CA LEU A 190 -16.47 13.37 23.34
C LEU A 190 -16.06 14.23 24.55
N PRO A 191 -14.78 14.29 24.98
CA PRO A 191 -14.36 15.21 26.04
C PRO A 191 -14.44 16.69 25.63
N THR A 192 -14.25 17.02 24.35
CA THR A 192 -14.32 18.40 23.84
C THR A 192 -15.76 18.88 23.68
N VAL A 193 -16.69 18.02 23.25
CA VAL A 193 -18.13 18.35 23.24
C VAL A 193 -18.66 18.51 24.67
N ASN A 194 -18.19 17.70 25.63
CA ASN A 194 -18.54 17.89 27.04
C ASN A 194 -17.97 19.19 27.63
N SER A 195 -16.78 19.65 27.22
CA SER A 195 -16.22 20.93 27.69
C SER A 195 -16.94 22.14 27.07
N ILE A 196 -17.37 22.04 25.81
CA ILE A 196 -18.19 23.07 25.14
C ILE A 196 -19.59 23.11 25.75
N LEU A 197 -20.21 21.97 26.03
CA LEU A 197 -21.51 21.90 26.72
C LEU A 197 -21.41 22.39 28.17
N ALA A 198 -20.34 22.06 28.89
CA ALA A 198 -20.10 22.54 30.25
C ALA A 198 -19.83 24.05 30.29
N SER A 199 -19.06 24.58 29.35
CA SER A 199 -18.78 26.03 29.27
C SER A 199 -20.03 26.83 28.88
N ILE A 200 -20.89 26.30 28.00
CA ILE A 200 -22.21 26.87 27.71
C ILE A 200 -23.12 26.85 28.94
N ARG A 201 -23.17 25.73 29.68
CA ARG A 201 -24.00 25.61 30.89
C ARG A 201 -23.52 26.54 32.01
N ARG A 202 -22.20 26.74 32.14
CA ARG A 202 -21.60 27.62 33.16
C ARG A 202 -21.87 29.10 32.92
N LYS A 203 -21.94 29.53 31.66
CA LYS A 203 -22.30 30.91 31.30
C LYS A 203 -23.78 31.19 31.60
N LYS A 204 -24.67 30.24 31.27
CA LYS A 204 -26.10 30.34 31.55
C LYS A 204 -26.46 30.27 33.05
N SER A 205 -25.67 29.57 33.87
CA SER A 205 -25.88 29.54 35.33
C SER A 205 -25.53 30.84 36.04
N LEU A 206 -24.57 31.63 35.52
CA LEU A 206 -24.20 32.91 36.13
C LEU A 206 -25.32 33.94 35.96
N ASP A 207 -25.92 34.02 34.77
CA ASP A 207 -27.01 34.96 34.50
C ASP A 207 -28.23 34.68 35.40
N ASN A 208 -28.57 33.40 35.61
CA ASN A 208 -29.65 33.01 36.53
C ASN A 208 -29.34 33.33 38.00
N ILE A 209 -28.09 33.19 38.45
CA ILE A 209 -27.69 33.53 39.82
C ILE A 209 -27.80 35.04 40.05
N ILE A 210 -27.32 35.86 39.10
CA ILE A 210 -27.41 37.32 39.20
C ILE A 210 -28.87 37.77 39.25
N LEU A 211 -29.73 37.22 38.38
CA LEU A 211 -31.15 37.55 38.36
C LEU A 211 -31.85 37.15 39.68
N ALA A 212 -31.54 35.98 40.25
CA ALA A 212 -32.09 35.55 41.52
C ALA A 212 -31.70 36.49 42.68
N ILE A 213 -30.44 36.93 42.75
CA ILE A 213 -29.96 37.86 43.77
C ILE A 213 -30.68 39.21 43.66
N VAL A 214 -30.79 39.77 42.46
CA VAL A 214 -31.49 41.05 42.23
C VAL A 214 -32.95 40.97 42.66
N THR A 215 -33.63 39.88 42.31
CA THR A 215 -35.04 39.67 42.66
C THR A 215 -35.22 39.58 44.18
N PHE A 216 -34.34 38.83 44.86
CA PHE A 216 -34.36 38.69 46.32
C PHE A 216 -34.14 40.03 47.04
N VAL A 217 -33.13 40.80 46.63
CA VAL A 217 -32.86 42.14 47.18
C VAL A 217 -34.07 43.05 46.99
N CYS A 218 -34.68 43.03 45.80
CA CYS A 218 -35.87 43.84 45.52
C CYS A 218 -37.05 43.46 46.43
N THR A 219 -37.29 42.15 46.66
CA THR A 219 -38.35 41.70 47.58
C THR A 219 -38.10 42.09 49.04
N ILE A 220 -36.84 42.06 49.51
CA ILE A 220 -36.51 42.50 50.88
C ILE A 220 -36.74 44.00 51.04
N PHE A 221 -36.32 44.81 50.06
CA PHE A 221 -36.55 46.26 50.11
C PHE A 221 -38.04 46.61 50.13
N ILE A 222 -38.86 45.92 49.33
CA ILE A 222 -40.32 46.08 49.35
C ILE A 222 -40.89 45.69 50.71
N LEU A 223 -40.45 44.56 51.29
CA LEU A 223 -40.94 44.09 52.58
C LEU A 223 -40.54 45.04 53.72
N MET A 224 -39.30 45.54 53.72
CA MET A 224 -38.85 46.59 54.64
C MET A 224 -39.68 47.87 54.50
N TYR A 225 -39.98 48.30 53.27
CA TYR A 225 -40.84 49.45 53.04
C TYR A 225 -42.26 49.24 53.58
N TRP A 226 -42.80 48.03 53.42
CA TRP A 226 -44.13 47.67 53.91
C TRP A 226 -44.19 47.59 55.44
N ILE A 227 -43.11 47.12 56.10
CA ILE A 227 -42.99 47.08 57.56
C ILE A 227 -42.73 48.47 58.16
N SER A 228 -42.04 49.34 57.43
CA SER A 228 -41.68 50.69 57.89
C SER A 228 -42.80 51.71 57.68
N LYS A 229 -43.87 51.36 56.96
CA LYS A 229 -45.06 52.19 56.74
C LYS A 229 -46.16 51.79 57.70
#